data_AF-A0A4U0XFV4-F1
#
_entry.id   AF-A0A4U0XFV4-F1
#
_cell.length_a   1.000
_cell.length_b   1.000
_cell.length_c   1.000
_cell.angle_alpha   90.00
_cell.angle_beta   90.00
_cell.angle_gamma   90.00
#
_symmetry.space_group_name_H-M   'P 1'
#
loop_
_entity.id
_entity.type
_entity.pdbx_description
1 polymer ?
#
loop_
_entity_poly.entity_id
_entity_poly.type
_entity_poly.pdbx_seq_one_letter_code
_entity_poly.pdbx_strand_id
1 'polypeptide(L)' 'MGPEKWECVSNLMARDNLKAMKKGDLAFFYASNGEDPGIVGTMEVVEEATPDGGTV' A
#
# COMPACT_ATOMS: atom_id res chain seq x y z
N MET A 1 6.51 -16.91 4.28
CA MET A 1 6.20 -15.47 4.26
C MET A 1 5.23 -15.24 3.12
N GLY A 2 4.05 -14.69 3.43
CA GLY A 2 3.03 -14.35 2.44
C GLY A 2 2.96 -12.83 2.23
N PRO A 3 2.07 -12.36 1.35
CA PRO A 3 1.82 -10.93 1.22
C PRO A 3 1.30 -10.32 2.54
N GLU A 4 1.65 -9.06 2.77
CA GLU A 4 1.23 -8.31 3.96
C GLU A 4 0.21 -7.23 3.58
N LYS A 5 -0.78 -7.01 4.44
CA LYS A 5 -1.84 -6.02 4.19
C LYS A 5 -1.28 -4.61 4.36
N TRP A 6 -1.59 -3.73 3.42
CA TRP A 6 -1.23 -2.32 3.52
C TRP A 6 -2.33 -1.54 4.26
N GLU A 7 -2.07 -1.20 5.52
CA GLU A 7 -3.05 -0.62 6.43
C GLU A 7 -2.67 0.82 6.86
N CYS A 8 -3.51 1.44 7.70
CA CYS A 8 -3.24 2.72 8.37
C CYS A 8 -3.11 3.96 7.44
N VAL A 9 -3.72 3.94 6.25
CA VAL A 9 -3.73 5.08 5.33
C VAL A 9 -4.87 6.05 5.68
N SER A 10 -4.54 7.10 6.45
CA SER A 10 -5.49 8.13 6.88
C SER A 10 -5.69 9.26 5.86
N ASN A 11 -4.79 9.41 4.89
CA ASN A 11 -4.91 10.41 3.83
C ASN A 11 -5.94 9.96 2.78
N LEU A 12 -6.97 10.80 2.55
CA LEU A 12 -8.08 10.47 1.64
C LEU A 12 -7.62 10.25 0.19
N MET A 13 -6.73 11.10 -0.33
CA MET A 13 -6.21 10.96 -1.70
C MET A 13 -5.37 9.69 -1.85
N ALA A 14 -4.50 9.40 -0.88
CA ALA A 14 -3.70 8.17 -0.90
C ALA A 14 -4.59 6.92 -0.82
N ARG A 15 -5.64 6.95 0.00
CA ARG A 15 -6.64 5.88 0.08
C ARG A 15 -7.34 5.67 -1.27
N ASP A 16 -7.71 6.75 -1.94
CA ASP A 16 -8.38 6.66 -3.24
C ASP A 16 -7.44 6.15 -4.34
N ASN A 17 -6.14 6.49 -4.28
CA ASN A 17 -5.11 5.88 -5.12
C ASN A 17 -4.99 4.36 -4.88
N LEU A 18 -4.97 3.90 -3.62
CA LEU A 18 -4.93 2.47 -3.30
C LEU A 18 -6.17 1.73 -3.79
N LYS A 19 -7.36 2.35 -3.71
CA LYS A 19 -8.61 1.80 -4.26
C LYS A 19 -8.60 1.68 -5.79
N ALA A 20 -7.83 2.52 -6.47
CA ALA A 20 -7.73 2.49 -7.93
C ALA A 20 -6.78 1.39 -8.44
N MET A 21 -5.86 0.89 -7.60
CA MET A 21 -4.92 -0.17 -7.95
C MET A 21 -5.62 -1.50 -8.21
N LYS A 22 -5.02 -2.30 -9.10
CA LYS A 22 -5.50 -3.61 -9.54
C LYS A 22 -4.52 -4.70 -9.20
N LYS A 23 -5.03 -5.92 -9.04
CA LYS A 23 -4.19 -7.10 -8.83
C LYS A 23 -3.20 -7.24 -9.99
N GLY A 24 -1.92 -7.38 -9.66
CA GLY A 24 -0.81 -7.44 -10.61
C GLY A 24 -0.15 -6.08 -10.89
N ASP A 25 -0.72 -4.95 -10.42
CA ASP A 25 -0.06 -3.67 -10.54
C ASP A 25 1.23 -3.65 -9.72
N LEU A 26 2.27 -3.03 -10.29
CA LEU A 26 3.55 -2.83 -9.62
C LEU A 26 3.62 -1.44 -9.00
N ALA A 27 4.19 -1.37 -7.80
CA ALA A 27 4.48 -0.12 -7.11
C ALA A 27 5.90 -0.12 -6.53
N PHE A 28 6.42 1.07 -6.25
CA PHE A 28 7.70 1.23 -5.55
C PHE A 28 7.49 1.19 -4.04
N PHE A 29 8.35 0.46 -3.33
CA PHE A 29 8.39 0.49 -1.88
C PHE A 29 9.40 1.56 -1.42
N TYR A 30 8.87 2.62 -0.82
CA TYR A 30 9.62 3.81 -0.44
C TYR A 30 9.80 3.89 1.08
N ALA A 31 11.05 3.85 1.55
CA ALA A 31 11.39 4.04 2.96
C ALA A 31 11.51 5.54 3.24
N SER A 32 10.51 6.14 3.89
CA SER A 32 10.43 7.60 4.07
C SER A 32 11.10 8.15 5.32
N ASN A 33 11.25 7.33 6.37
CA ASN A 33 11.68 7.78 7.70
C ASN A 33 13.04 7.19 8.13
N GLY A 34 13.84 6.71 7.17
CA GLY A 34 15.20 6.21 7.40
C GLY A 34 16.24 7.33 7.32
N GLU A 35 17.50 7.01 7.69
CA GLU A 35 18.64 7.92 7.51
C GLU A 35 18.85 8.28 6.03
N ASP A 36 18.60 7.32 5.13
CA ASP A 36 18.64 7.49 3.68
C ASP A 36 17.26 7.23 3.07
N PRO A 37 16.40 8.26 2.92
CA PRO A 37 15.08 8.08 2.34
C PRO A 37 15.17 7.77 0.84
N GLY A 38 14.43 6.75 0.39
CA GLY A 38 14.52 6.30 -0.99
C GLY A 38 13.65 5.09 -1.34
N ILE A 39 13.67 4.75 -2.63
CA ILE A 39 13.06 3.52 -3.14
C ILE A 39 13.98 2.36 -2.78
N VAL A 40 13.49 1.43 -1.96
CA VAL A 40 14.28 0.26 -1.52
C VAL A 40 13.81 -1.03 -2.20
N GLY A 41 12.79 -0.96 -3.04
CA GLY A 41 12.34 -2.10 -3.84
C GLY A 41 11.06 -1.84 -4.62
N THR A 42 10.54 -2.92 -5.20
CA THR A 42 9.24 -2.97 -5.89
C THR A 42 8.31 -3.94 -5.18
N MET A 43 7.02 -3.68 -5.24
CA MET A 43 5.96 -4.52 -4.70
C MET A 43 4.90 -4.76 -5.77
N GLU A 44 4.18 -5.88 -5.64
CA GLU A 44 3.03 -6.23 -6.48
C GLU A 44 1.77 -6.19 -5.63
N VAL A 45 0.69 -5.63 -6.20
CA VAL A 45 -0.64 -5.68 -5.59
C VAL A 45 -1.21 -7.08 -5.78
N VAL A 46 -1.32 -7.85 -4.70
CA VAL A 46 -1.81 -9.25 -4.76
C VAL A 46 -3.32 -9.37 -4.54
N GLU A 47 -3.95 -8.34 -3.96
CA GLU A 47 -5.38 -8.25 -3.63
C GLU A 47 -5.84 -6.79 -3.79
N GLU A 48 -7.06 -6.59 -4.30
CA GLU A 48 -7.66 -5.25 -4.44
C GLU A 48 -8.10 -4.68 -3.07
N ALA A 49 -8.27 -3.37 -2.99
CA ALA A 49 -8.68 -2.72 -1.75
C ALA A 49 -10.03 -3.25 -1.23
N THR A 50 -10.02 -3.76 0.01
CA THR A 50 -11.23 -4.15 0.74
C THR A 50 -11.56 -3.09 1.80
N PRO A 51 -12.85 -2.91 2.17
CA PRO A 51 -13.22 -2.07 3.30
C PRO A 51 -12.48 -2.55 4.55
N ASP A 52 -11.93 -1.62 5.32
CA ASP A 52 -11.29 -1.99 6.57
C ASP A 52 -12.36 -2.59 7.50
N GLY A 53 -12.16 -3.83 7.93
CA GLY A 53 -13.12 -4.60 8.73
C GLY A 53 -13.31 -4.08 10.15
N GLY A 54 -12.84 -2.86 10.46
CA GLY A 54 -13.10 -2.17 11.70
C GLY A 54 -14.58 -1.82 11.82
N THR A 55 -15.26 -2.48 12.76
CA THR A 55 -16.61 -2.17 13.20
C THR A 55 -16.79 -0.67 13.42
N VAL A 56 -17.91 -0.14 12.93
CA VAL A 56 -18.43 1.22 13.20
C VAL A 56 -18.40 1.54 14.69
#